data_AF-A0A7S4NKP1-F1
#
_entry.id   AF-A0A7S4NKP1-F1
#
_cell.length_a   1.000
_cell.length_b   1.000
_cell.length_c   1.000
_cell.angle_alpha   90.00
_cell.angle_beta   90.00
_cell.angle_gamma   90.00
#
_symmetry.space_group_name_H-M   'P 1'
#
loop_
_entity.id
_entity.type
_entity.pdbx_description
1 polymer ?
#
loop_
_entity_poly.entity_id
_entity_poly.type
_entity_poly.pdbx_seq_one_letter_code
_entity_poly.pdbx_strand_id
1 'polypeptide(L)'
;GRKIELIWIDAGSMPQDQPQGSRSAPDTADFKTMLSQVNMLYLGTQVLILLDLSYVSRFWTQFEAWLSMQFATPDGLKSAIGNTHNERQHIVAIQNAAAQSDTFTKMLIDQWATKSPQQAFEFLSKPEM
;
A
#
# COMPACT_ATOMS: atom_id res chain seq x y z
N GLY A 1 -22.50 1.88 -0.85
CA GLY A 1 -21.03 2.12 -0.90
C GLY A 1 -20.77 3.48 -1.54
N ARG A 2 -19.64 4.11 -1.25
CA ARG A 2 -19.22 5.33 -1.97
C ARG A 2 -18.94 4.95 -3.43
N LYS A 3 -19.35 5.80 -4.37
CA LYS A 3 -19.05 5.62 -5.79
C LYS A 3 -17.56 5.96 -6.01
N ILE A 4 -16.79 5.00 -6.51
CA ILE A 4 -15.39 5.21 -6.91
C ILE A 4 -15.41 5.66 -8.37
N GLU A 5 -14.81 6.81 -8.67
CA GLU A 5 -14.80 7.38 -10.03
C GLU A 5 -13.45 7.22 -10.72
N LEU A 6 -12.36 7.16 -9.95
CA LEU A 6 -10.99 7.06 -10.45
C LEU A 6 -10.23 5.99 -9.65
N ILE A 7 -9.35 5.27 -10.35
CA ILE A 7 -8.44 4.30 -9.76
C ILE A 7 -7.03 4.75 -10.12
N TRP A 8 -6.16 4.78 -9.12
CA TRP A 8 -4.74 5.01 -9.32
C TRP A 8 -4.01 3.66 -9.25
N ILE A 9 -3.15 3.41 -10.22
CA ILE A 9 -2.34 2.19 -10.36
C ILE A 9 -0.91 2.64 -10.64
N ASP A 10 0.04 2.28 -9.79
CA ASP A 10 1.42 2.79 -9.80
C ASP A 10 2.06 2.93 -11.18
N ALA A 11 2.40 1.81 -11.80
CA ALA A 11 3.02 1.85 -13.11
C ALA A 11 2.14 2.52 -14.18
N GLY A 12 0.82 2.24 -14.18
CA GLY A 12 -0.09 2.69 -15.23
C GLY A 12 -0.54 4.16 -15.12
N SER A 13 -0.39 4.76 -13.96
CA SER A 13 -0.83 6.14 -13.68
C SER A 13 0.33 7.14 -13.65
N MET A 14 1.57 6.67 -13.83
CA MET A 14 2.78 7.48 -13.84
C MET A 14 3.43 7.50 -15.21
N PRO A 15 4.16 8.57 -15.60
CA PRO A 15 4.91 8.60 -16.84
C PRO A 15 6.06 7.57 -16.81
N GLN A 16 5.84 6.40 -17.38
CA GLN A 16 6.83 5.31 -17.43
C GLN A 16 7.80 5.48 -18.60
N ASP A 17 9.01 4.97 -18.44
CA ASP A 17 10.01 4.91 -19.50
C ASP A 17 9.89 3.61 -20.30
N GLN A 18 8.71 3.36 -20.86
CA GLN A 18 8.40 2.17 -21.64
C GLN A 18 7.75 2.56 -22.98
N PRO A 19 8.43 2.34 -24.13
CA PRO A 19 9.79 1.80 -24.29
C PRO A 19 10.87 2.73 -23.70
N GLN A 20 12.05 2.19 -23.40
CA GLN A 20 13.15 2.97 -22.82
C GLN A 20 13.50 4.20 -23.69
N GLY A 21 13.61 5.38 -23.06
CA GLY A 21 13.84 6.64 -23.74
C GLY A 21 12.57 7.33 -24.26
N SER A 22 11.38 6.84 -23.90
CA SER A 22 10.11 7.45 -24.33
C SER A 22 9.74 8.71 -23.55
N ARG A 23 10.29 8.90 -22.34
CA ARG A 23 9.94 10.06 -21.51
C ARG A 23 10.57 11.35 -22.02
N SER A 24 9.73 12.37 -22.16
CA SER A 24 10.20 13.74 -22.32
C SER A 24 10.85 14.26 -21.02
N ALA A 25 11.52 15.41 -21.10
CA ALA A 25 12.04 16.08 -19.91
C ALA A 25 10.92 16.46 -18.91
N PRO A 26 9.75 16.99 -19.35
CA PRO A 26 8.57 17.13 -18.49
C PRO A 26 8.12 15.82 -17.83
N ASP A 27 7.96 14.74 -18.59
CA ASP A 27 7.53 13.43 -18.04
C ASP A 27 8.48 12.92 -16.96
N THR A 28 9.78 13.16 -17.15
CA THR A 28 10.81 12.79 -16.15
C THR A 28 10.68 13.63 -14.87
N ALA A 29 10.36 14.91 -14.99
CA ALA A 29 10.14 15.79 -13.84
C ALA A 29 8.87 15.38 -13.07
N ASP A 30 7.79 15.09 -13.78
CA ASP A 30 6.53 14.63 -13.21
C ASP A 30 6.70 13.27 -12.53
N PHE A 31 7.33 12.29 -13.21
CA PHE A 31 7.60 10.98 -12.62
C PHE A 31 8.40 11.08 -11.32
N LYS A 32 9.47 11.90 -11.29
CA LYS A 32 10.27 12.09 -10.05
C LYS A 32 9.43 12.68 -8.92
N THR A 33 8.59 13.67 -9.24
CA THR A 33 7.70 14.30 -8.26
C THR A 33 6.71 13.27 -7.73
N MET A 34 6.02 12.55 -8.61
CA MET A 34 5.06 11.52 -8.26
C MET A 34 5.70 10.40 -7.42
N LEU A 35 6.86 9.89 -7.84
CA LEU A 35 7.59 8.83 -7.14
C LEU A 35 7.95 9.23 -5.70
N SER A 36 8.29 10.51 -5.46
CA SER A 36 8.60 10.99 -4.12
C SER A 36 7.39 11.06 -3.18
N GLN A 37 6.17 11.11 -3.73
CA GLN A 37 4.93 11.31 -2.98
C GLN A 37 3.98 10.12 -3.01
N VAL A 38 4.23 9.14 -3.87
CA VAL A 38 3.31 8.04 -4.17
C VAL A 38 2.83 7.28 -2.93
N ASN A 39 3.73 7.09 -1.98
CA ASN A 39 3.44 6.42 -0.71
C ASN A 39 2.38 7.16 0.14
N MET A 40 2.25 8.49 -0.02
CA MET A 40 1.26 9.28 0.70
C MET A 40 -0.17 8.95 0.27
N LEU A 41 -0.37 8.39 -0.94
CA LEU A 41 -1.70 7.98 -1.40
C LEU A 41 -2.30 6.94 -0.45
N TYR A 42 -1.52 5.95 -0.02
CA TYR A 42 -1.98 4.89 0.88
C TYR A 42 -2.40 5.41 2.27
N LEU A 43 -1.87 6.56 2.71
CA LEU A 43 -2.28 7.21 3.96
C LEU A 43 -3.59 7.99 3.84
N GLY A 44 -3.98 8.43 2.64
CA GLY A 44 -5.08 9.38 2.45
C GLY A 44 -6.27 8.86 1.63
N THR A 45 -6.10 7.80 0.85
CA THR A 45 -7.12 7.31 -0.09
C THR A 45 -7.66 5.94 0.32
N GLN A 46 -8.71 5.48 -0.37
CA GLN A 46 -9.18 4.10 -0.28
C GLN A 46 -8.19 3.19 -1.01
N VAL A 47 -7.78 2.09 -0.38
CA VAL A 47 -6.76 1.18 -0.91
C VAL A 47 -7.37 -0.19 -1.13
N LEU A 48 -7.27 -0.73 -2.34
CA LEU A 48 -7.64 -2.11 -2.64
C LEU A 48 -6.38 -2.98 -2.59
N ILE A 49 -6.35 -3.94 -1.68
CA ILE A 49 -5.27 -4.92 -1.53
C ILE A 49 -5.74 -6.23 -2.16
N LEU A 50 -5.05 -6.65 -3.22
CA LEU A 50 -5.21 -7.98 -3.80
C LEU A 50 -4.21 -8.94 -3.16
N LEU A 51 -4.69 -9.73 -2.19
CA LEU A 51 -3.85 -10.56 -1.34
C LEU A 51 -3.69 -11.96 -1.95
N ASP A 52 -2.45 -12.32 -2.26
CA ASP A 52 -1.99 -13.68 -2.56
C ASP A 52 -0.79 -14.02 -1.66
N LEU A 53 -0.34 -15.28 -1.62
CA LEU A 53 0.82 -15.71 -0.82
C LEU A 53 2.11 -14.94 -1.19
N SER A 54 2.27 -14.56 -2.45
CA SER A 54 3.42 -13.75 -2.90
C SER A 54 3.37 -12.29 -2.42
N TYR A 55 2.23 -11.81 -1.95
CA TYR A 55 2.07 -10.45 -1.44
C TYR A 55 2.90 -10.22 -0.18
N VAL A 56 2.97 -11.21 0.72
CA VAL A 56 3.64 -11.05 2.02
C VAL A 56 5.15 -11.28 1.96
N SER A 57 5.70 -11.68 0.81
CA SER A 57 7.14 -11.89 0.65
C SER A 57 7.89 -10.69 0.09
N ARG A 58 7.18 -9.68 -0.44
CA ARG A 58 7.79 -8.51 -1.09
C ARG A 58 7.79 -7.31 -0.17
N PHE A 59 8.83 -6.50 -0.23
CA PHE A 59 8.94 -5.26 0.55
C PHE A 59 7.78 -4.29 0.27
N TRP A 60 7.56 -3.91 -1.00
CA TRP A 60 6.65 -2.81 -1.37
C TRP A 60 5.20 -3.08 -0.97
N THR A 61 4.70 -4.28 -1.27
CA THR A 61 3.34 -4.70 -0.89
C THR A 61 3.12 -4.64 0.62
N GLN A 62 4.09 -5.08 1.41
CA GLN A 62 4.00 -5.01 2.87
C GLN A 62 4.06 -3.57 3.40
N PHE A 63 4.93 -2.73 2.84
CA PHE A 63 5.01 -1.32 3.22
C PHE A 63 3.74 -0.55 2.89
N GLU A 64 3.19 -0.75 1.69
CA GLU A 64 1.93 -0.15 1.24
C GLU A 64 0.74 -0.63 2.08
N ALA A 65 0.69 -1.92 2.42
CA ALA A 65 -0.31 -2.46 3.34
C ALA A 65 -0.23 -1.77 4.72
N TRP A 66 0.98 -1.61 5.27
CA TRP A 66 1.17 -0.91 6.53
C TRP A 66 0.65 0.53 6.47
N LEU A 67 1.05 1.30 5.45
CA LEU A 67 0.58 2.68 5.26
C LEU A 67 -0.95 2.76 5.16
N SER A 68 -1.59 1.83 4.44
CA SER A 68 -3.05 1.79 4.29
C SER A 68 -3.80 1.61 5.62
N MET A 69 -3.14 0.99 6.60
CA MET A 69 -3.69 0.72 7.93
C MET A 69 -3.30 1.78 8.96
N GLN A 70 -2.49 2.78 8.59
CA GLN A 70 -2.13 3.89 9.48
C GLN A 70 -3.01 5.11 9.25
N PHE A 71 -3.08 5.98 10.24
CA PHE A 71 -3.73 7.28 10.19
C PHE A 71 -2.76 8.35 10.70
N ALA A 72 -2.63 9.44 9.94
CA ALA A 72 -1.74 10.53 10.29
C ALA A 72 -2.37 11.46 11.34
N THR A 73 -1.64 11.70 12.42
CA THR A 73 -1.99 12.65 13.49
C THR A 73 -0.87 13.65 13.69
N PRO A 74 -1.09 14.78 14.39
CA PRO A 74 -0.01 15.69 14.76
C PRO A 74 1.14 15.03 15.54
N ASP A 75 0.86 13.93 16.24
CA ASP A 75 1.86 13.16 17.01
C ASP A 75 2.53 12.04 16.18
N GLY A 76 2.23 11.95 14.89
CA GLY A 76 2.71 10.88 14.00
C GLY A 76 1.64 9.87 13.61
N LEU A 77 2.07 8.70 13.17
CA LEU A 77 1.20 7.64 12.63
C LEU A 77 0.65 6.74 13.75
N LYS A 78 -0.65 6.48 13.70
CA LYS A 78 -1.37 5.58 14.63
C LYS A 78 -2.24 4.61 13.82
N SER A 79 -2.62 3.47 14.40
CA SER A 79 -3.52 2.51 13.74
C SER A 79 -4.84 3.16 13.32
N ALA A 80 -5.25 2.95 12.08
CA ALA A 80 -6.57 3.29 11.56
C ALA A 80 -7.60 2.18 11.85
N ILE A 81 -7.13 0.94 12.07
CA ILE A 81 -7.99 -0.24 12.32
C ILE A 81 -8.65 -0.14 13.70
N GLY A 82 -9.93 -0.51 13.76
CA GLY A 82 -10.78 -0.40 14.95
C GLY A 82 -11.55 0.93 15.01
N ASN A 83 -11.33 1.83 14.05
CA ASN A 83 -12.11 3.05 13.87
C ASN A 83 -12.76 3.04 12.48
N THR A 84 -14.07 2.78 12.45
CA THR A 84 -14.86 2.63 11.22
C THR A 84 -14.78 3.82 10.26
N HIS A 85 -14.42 5.02 10.72
CA HIS A 85 -14.30 6.19 9.85
C HIS A 85 -12.94 6.33 9.18
N ASN A 86 -11.89 5.76 9.78
CA ASN A 86 -10.51 5.92 9.33
C ASN A 86 -9.97 4.69 8.59
N GLU A 87 -10.65 3.55 8.66
CA GLU A 87 -10.33 2.36 7.87
C GLU A 87 -10.54 2.62 6.37
N ARG A 88 -9.52 2.33 5.57
CA ARG A 88 -9.48 2.65 4.13
C ARG A 88 -9.08 1.48 3.26
N GLN A 89 -8.49 0.45 3.87
CA GLN A 89 -8.06 -0.77 3.22
C GLN A 89 -9.23 -1.71 2.96
N HIS A 90 -9.31 -2.22 1.73
CA HIS A 90 -10.23 -3.26 1.29
C HIS A 90 -9.37 -4.44 0.85
N ILE A 91 -9.42 -5.54 1.58
CA ILE A 91 -8.58 -6.70 1.32
C ILE A 91 -9.41 -7.76 0.59
N VAL A 92 -8.96 -8.15 -0.59
CA VAL A 92 -9.56 -9.22 -1.40
C VAL A 92 -8.51 -10.29 -1.60
N ALA A 93 -8.72 -11.44 -0.97
CA ALA A 93 -7.88 -12.61 -1.19
C ALA A 93 -8.13 -13.19 -2.58
N ILE A 94 -7.06 -13.45 -3.34
CA ILE A 94 -7.09 -14.01 -4.69
C ILE A 94 -6.22 -15.26 -4.76
N GLN A 95 -6.39 -16.03 -5.83
CA GLN A 95 -5.56 -17.21 -6.12
C GLN A 95 -5.43 -18.17 -4.92
N ASN A 96 -4.21 -18.48 -4.47
CA ASN A 96 -3.97 -19.45 -3.41
C ASN A 96 -4.48 -18.98 -2.05
N ALA A 97 -4.56 -17.67 -1.83
CA ALA A 97 -5.10 -17.12 -0.59
C ALA A 97 -6.65 -17.14 -0.55
N ALA A 98 -7.32 -17.26 -1.69
CA ALA A 98 -8.79 -17.21 -1.76
C ALA A 98 -9.47 -18.36 -0.99
N ALA A 99 -8.85 -19.54 -0.94
CA ALA A 99 -9.39 -20.70 -0.23
C ALA A 99 -9.43 -20.51 1.30
N GLN A 100 -8.62 -19.58 1.84
CA GLN A 100 -8.56 -19.26 3.27
C GLN A 100 -8.54 -17.73 3.48
N SER A 101 -9.46 -17.04 2.79
CA SER A 101 -9.50 -15.57 2.73
C SER A 101 -9.44 -14.91 4.10
N ASP A 102 -10.23 -15.41 5.05
CA ASP A 102 -10.37 -14.83 6.38
C ASP A 102 -9.07 -14.97 7.17
N THR A 103 -8.43 -16.14 7.08
CA THR A 103 -7.14 -16.42 7.73
C THR A 103 -6.05 -15.48 7.22
N PHE A 104 -5.88 -15.37 5.90
CA PHE A 104 -4.82 -14.53 5.34
C PHE A 104 -5.10 -13.04 5.51
N THR A 105 -6.35 -12.62 5.39
CA THR A 105 -6.76 -11.23 5.66
C THR A 105 -6.47 -10.86 7.11
N LYS A 106 -6.87 -11.72 8.05
CA LYS A 106 -6.59 -11.52 9.47
C LYS A 106 -5.09 -11.49 9.75
N MET A 107 -4.31 -12.40 9.17
CA MET A 107 -2.86 -12.42 9.32
C MET A 107 -2.22 -11.10 8.86
N LEU A 108 -2.63 -10.56 7.71
CA LEU A 108 -2.10 -9.28 7.21
C LEU A 108 -2.45 -8.11 8.15
N ILE A 109 -3.69 -8.05 8.63
CA ILE A 109 -4.15 -7.02 9.57
C ILE A 109 -3.39 -7.13 10.89
N ASP A 110 -3.35 -8.31 11.49
CA ASP A 110 -2.66 -8.55 12.77
C ASP A 110 -1.16 -8.23 12.66
N GLN A 111 -0.56 -8.45 11.50
CA GLN A 111 0.84 -8.11 11.24
C GLN A 111 1.07 -6.60 11.19
N TRP A 112 0.22 -5.82 10.52
CA TRP A 112 0.55 -4.43 10.18
C TRP A 112 -0.21 -3.36 10.95
N ALA A 113 -1.46 -3.61 11.33
CA ALA A 113 -2.38 -2.58 11.84
C ALA A 113 -1.79 -1.77 13.00
N THR A 114 -1.16 -2.46 13.96
CA THR A 114 -0.69 -1.88 15.22
C THR A 114 0.82 -1.62 15.26
N LYS A 115 1.55 -1.95 14.19
CA LYS A 115 3.00 -1.72 14.15
C LYS A 115 3.29 -0.22 14.07
N SER A 116 4.09 0.28 15.01
CA SER A 116 4.65 1.62 14.95
C SER A 116 5.60 1.79 13.75
N PRO A 117 5.92 3.03 13.34
CA PRO A 117 6.89 3.28 12.28
C PRO A 117 8.25 2.60 12.52
N GLN A 118 8.75 2.62 13.76
CA GLN A 118 10.01 1.98 14.13
C GLN A 118 9.93 0.45 13.97
N GLN A 119 8.85 -0.18 14.45
CA GLN A 119 8.67 -1.64 14.31
C GLN A 119 8.49 -2.06 12.84
N ALA A 120 7.80 -1.24 12.03
CA ALA A 120 7.66 -1.49 10.61
C ALA A 120 9.02 -1.38 9.90
N PHE A 121 9.81 -0.35 10.21
CA PHE A 121 11.17 -0.18 9.71
C PHE A 121 12.05 -1.37 10.09
N GLU A 122 12.13 -1.75 11.37
CA GLU A 122 12.94 -2.88 11.83
C GLU A 122 12.55 -4.21 11.16
N PHE A 123 11.26 -4.40 10.86
CA PHE A 123 10.79 -5.59 10.17
C PHE A 123 11.18 -5.58 8.68
N LEU A 124 10.86 -4.48 7.98
CA LEU A 124 11.01 -4.37 6.53
C LEU A 124 12.46 -4.15 6.08
N SER A 125 13.34 -3.68 6.98
CA SER A 125 14.77 -3.49 6.68
C SER A 125 15.56 -4.80 6.65
N LYS A 126 14.95 -5.92 7.05
CA LYS A 126 15.59 -7.23 6.99
C LYS A 126 15.71 -7.66 5.53
N PRO A 127 16.82 -8.31 5.12
CA PRO A 127 16.92 -8.90 3.79
C PRO A 127 15.71 -9.82 3.55
N GLU A 128 15.15 -9.78 2.34
CA GLU A 128 14.15 -10.77 1.94
C GLU A 128 14.79 -12.17 2.08
N MET A 129 14.11 -13.07 2.81
CA MET A 129 14.56 -14.46 2.99
C MET A 129 14.39 -15.26 1.70
#